data_AF-A0A6M0CT79-F1
#
_entry.id   AF-A0A6M0CT79-F1
#
_cell.length_a   1.000
_cell.length_b   1.000
_cell.length_c   1.000
_cell.angle_alpha   90.00
_cell.angle_beta   90.00
_cell.angle_gamma   90.00
#
_symmetry.space_group_name_H-M   'P 1'
#
loop_
_entity.id
_entity.type
_entity.pdbx_description
1 polymer ?
#
loop_
_entity_poly.entity_id
_entity_poly.type
_entity_poly.pdbx_seq_one_letter_code
_entity_poly.pdbx_strand_id
1 'polypeptide(L)'
;MKKMIYLMLALLLVSGIGLAQHRKGPNHQKKTSVFEKYTPEQIATINSKRMALRLDLNSKQQKEVEALELEKAKFKKSKMAERKKEENADKAISEKDHFDRANERLDRQLAYQNSLKNILDDDQYKIWKQDMKDRKKRLGQERMKRKRNSRR
;
A
#
# COMPACT_ATOMS: atom_id res chain seq x y z
N MET A 1 60.53 25.63 13.32
CA MET A 1 59.75 25.39 12.08
C MET A 1 59.51 23.91 11.75
N LYS A 2 60.38 22.96 12.14
CA LYS A 2 60.13 21.51 11.93
C LYS A 2 58.95 20.94 12.73
N LYS A 3 58.63 21.50 13.92
CA LYS A 3 57.47 21.10 14.74
C LYS A 3 56.11 21.53 14.15
N MET A 4 56.09 22.56 13.30
CA MET A 4 54.87 23.04 12.63
C MET A 4 54.51 22.17 11.41
N ILE A 5 55.50 21.52 10.80
CA ILE A 5 55.30 20.61 9.67
C ILE A 5 54.56 19.34 10.12
N TYR A 6 54.90 18.79 11.29
CA TYR A 6 54.19 17.64 11.87
C TYR A 6 52.75 17.96 12.28
N LEU A 7 52.48 19.20 12.67
CA LEU A 7 51.12 19.68 13.02
C LEU A 7 50.22 19.84 11.79
N MET A 8 50.78 20.20 10.63
CA MET A 8 50.04 20.20 9.35
C MET A 8 49.90 18.82 8.72
N LEU A 9 50.85 17.90 8.95
CA LEU A 9 50.76 16.52 8.46
C LEU A 9 49.76 15.67 9.25
N ALA A 10 49.52 16.00 10.53
CA ALA A 10 48.50 15.36 11.36
C ALA A 10 47.06 15.78 10.99
N LEU A 11 46.87 16.95 10.36
CA LEU A 11 45.55 17.45 9.95
C LEU A 11 45.03 16.77 8.65
N LEU A 12 45.90 16.09 7.91
CA LEU A 12 45.58 15.50 6.60
C LEU A 12 45.02 14.06 6.68
N LEU A 13 44.95 13.45 7.87
CA LEU A 13 44.50 12.07 8.07
C LEU A 13 43.06 11.92 8.61
N VAL A 14 42.35 13.03 8.87
CA VAL A 14 40.98 12.99 9.43
C VAL A 14 39.88 13.11 8.37
N SER A 15 40.22 13.33 7.10
CA SER A 15 39.22 13.48 6.02
C SER A 15 38.63 12.17 5.47
N GLY A 16 39.00 11.01 6.03
CA GLY A 16 38.80 9.70 5.38
C GLY A 16 37.77 8.73 5.97
N ILE A 17 36.99 9.08 7.01
CA ILE A 17 36.02 8.13 7.61
C ILE A 17 34.68 8.79 7.90
N GLY A 18 33.64 8.29 7.23
CA GLY A 18 32.23 8.45 7.61
C GLY A 18 31.70 9.86 7.39
N LEU A 19 30.79 10.09 6.46
CA LEU A 19 29.47 9.50 6.53
C LEU A 19 28.90 9.38 5.12
N ALA A 20 28.69 8.14 4.70
CA ALA A 20 27.59 7.79 3.82
C ALA A 20 26.26 8.08 4.56
N GLN A 21 25.97 9.35 4.80
CA GLN A 21 24.67 9.78 5.30
C GLN A 21 23.71 9.67 4.13
N HIS A 22 23.06 8.51 4.08
CA HIS A 22 21.65 8.34 3.74
C HIS A 22 21.06 9.57 3.04
N ARG A 23 21.03 9.55 1.71
CA ARG A 23 20.17 10.42 0.93
C ARG A 23 18.73 10.08 1.31
N LYS A 24 18.22 10.66 2.40
CA LYS A 24 16.79 10.77 2.66
C LYS A 24 16.25 11.62 1.51
N GLY A 25 15.71 10.94 0.49
CA GLY A 25 14.98 11.58 -0.60
C GLY A 25 13.89 12.51 -0.05
N PRO A 26 13.39 13.44 -0.88
CA PRO A 26 12.55 14.54 -0.46
C PRO A 26 11.45 14.06 0.49
N ASN A 27 11.46 14.70 1.66
CA ASN A 27 10.58 14.51 2.81
C ASN A 27 9.14 14.28 2.34
N HIS A 28 8.78 13.01 2.11
CA HIS A 28 7.39 12.63 1.92
C HIS A 28 6.76 12.79 3.29
N GLN A 29 6.14 13.95 3.54
CA GLN A 29 5.12 14.03 4.57
C GLN A 29 4.23 12.81 4.37
N LYS A 30 4.24 11.86 5.33
CA LYS A 30 3.41 10.65 5.28
C LYS A 30 1.97 11.16 5.21
N LYS A 31 1.44 11.35 3.98
CA LYS A 31 0.05 11.72 3.77
C LYS A 31 -0.75 10.61 4.43
N THR A 32 -1.36 10.94 5.57
CA THR A 32 -2.18 9.98 6.28
C THR A 32 -3.22 9.48 5.31
N SER A 33 -3.18 8.18 5.05
CA SER A 33 -4.06 7.62 4.03
C SER A 33 -5.49 7.82 4.52
N VAL A 34 -6.43 8.05 3.61
CA VAL A 34 -7.86 8.19 3.97
C VAL A 34 -8.33 6.98 4.80
N PHE A 35 -7.71 5.81 4.60
CA PHE A 35 -7.91 4.59 5.38
C PHE A 35 -7.49 4.68 6.87
N GLU A 36 -6.54 5.55 7.22
CA GLU A 36 -6.14 5.76 8.62
C GLU A 36 -7.14 6.65 9.37
N LYS A 37 -7.83 7.54 8.65
CA LYS A 37 -8.72 8.55 9.24
C LYS A 37 -10.10 8.00 9.63
N TYR A 38 -10.58 6.99 8.92
CA TYR A 38 -11.93 6.44 9.09
C TYR A 38 -11.92 5.09 9.81
N THR A 39 -13.03 4.74 10.46
CA THR A 39 -13.25 3.39 11.02
C THR A 39 -13.51 2.37 9.90
N PRO A 40 -13.32 1.06 10.14
CA PRO A 40 -13.67 0.02 9.18
C PRO A 40 -15.13 0.12 8.69
N GLU A 41 -16.06 0.46 9.58
CA GLU A 41 -17.49 0.63 9.30
C GLU A 41 -17.72 1.82 8.36
N GLN A 42 -17.12 2.98 8.65
CA GLN A 42 -17.20 4.15 7.77
C GLN A 42 -16.63 3.87 6.37
N ILE A 43 -15.52 3.12 6.30
CA ILE A 43 -14.92 2.72 5.02
C ILE A 43 -15.86 1.78 4.26
N ALA A 44 -16.49 0.83 4.95
CA ALA A 44 -17.45 -0.10 4.38
C ALA A 44 -18.66 0.64 3.79
N THR A 45 -19.25 1.55 4.56
CA THR A 45 -20.38 2.38 4.12
C THR A 45 -20.05 3.24 2.90
N ILE A 46 -18.86 3.87 2.88
CA ILE A 46 -18.44 4.69 1.73
C ILE A 46 -18.25 3.81 0.48
N ASN A 47 -17.61 2.64 0.64
CA ASN A 47 -17.33 1.76 -0.48
C ASN A 47 -18.62 1.11 -1.02
N SER A 48 -19.55 0.69 -0.15
CA SER A 48 -20.84 0.14 -0.57
C SER A 48 -21.65 1.18 -1.35
N LYS A 49 -21.72 2.43 -0.88
CA LYS A 49 -22.37 3.55 -1.59
C LYS A 49 -21.72 3.84 -2.94
N ARG A 50 -20.39 3.81 -3.03
CA ARG A 50 -19.68 3.99 -4.31
C ARG A 50 -19.95 2.85 -5.29
N MET A 51 -20.01 1.62 -4.80
CA MET A 51 -20.37 0.47 -5.63
C MET A 51 -21.83 0.54 -6.07
N ALA A 52 -22.74 0.97 -5.20
CA ALA A 52 -24.14 1.23 -5.54
C ALA A 52 -24.25 2.25 -6.67
N LEU A 53 -23.57 3.40 -6.57
CA LEU A 53 -23.56 4.41 -7.65
C LEU A 53 -22.94 3.91 -8.97
N ARG A 54 -21.98 2.99 -8.89
CA ARG A 54 -21.23 2.53 -10.08
C ARG A 54 -21.93 1.39 -10.81
N LEU A 55 -22.58 0.51 -10.06
CA LEU A 55 -23.17 -0.75 -10.53
C LEU A 55 -24.69 -0.74 -10.46
N ASP A 56 -25.29 0.35 -9.97
CA ASP A 56 -26.74 0.45 -9.73
C ASP A 56 -27.26 -0.67 -8.81
N LEU A 57 -26.62 -0.81 -7.65
CA LEU A 57 -26.98 -1.85 -6.68
C LEU A 57 -28.34 -1.53 -6.02
N ASN A 58 -29.19 -2.54 -5.91
CA ASN A 58 -30.41 -2.43 -5.09
C ASN A 58 -30.09 -2.45 -3.58
N SER A 59 -31.08 -2.13 -2.75
CA SER A 59 -30.87 -2.02 -1.30
C SER A 59 -30.43 -3.33 -0.62
N LYS A 60 -30.81 -4.49 -1.15
CA LYS A 60 -30.37 -5.79 -0.62
C LYS A 60 -28.89 -6.01 -0.96
N GLN A 61 -28.52 -5.84 -2.22
CA GLN A 61 -27.14 -5.96 -2.69
C GLN A 61 -26.21 -4.98 -1.97
N GLN A 62 -26.63 -3.73 -1.79
CA GLN A 62 -25.82 -2.73 -1.09
C GLN A 62 -25.51 -3.14 0.35
N LYS A 63 -26.48 -3.70 1.09
CA LYS A 63 -26.25 -4.19 2.46
C LYS A 63 -25.27 -5.37 2.50
N GLU A 64 -25.40 -6.30 1.57
CA GLU A 64 -24.50 -7.46 1.46
C GLU A 64 -23.07 -7.02 1.07
N VAL A 65 -22.95 -6.07 0.14
CA VAL A 65 -21.65 -5.46 -0.22
C VAL A 65 -21.05 -4.70 0.95
N GLU A 66 -21.85 -4.00 1.77
CA GLU A 66 -21.36 -3.30 2.96
C GLU A 66 -20.76 -4.27 3.98
N ALA A 67 -21.42 -5.40 4.25
CA ALA A 67 -20.87 -6.44 5.11
C ALA A 67 -19.56 -7.01 4.54
N LEU A 68 -19.50 -7.25 3.23
CA LEU A 68 -18.28 -7.74 2.56
C LEU A 68 -17.14 -6.71 2.60
N GLU A 69 -17.44 -5.41 2.44
CA GLU A 69 -16.46 -4.33 2.55
C GLU A 69 -15.97 -4.12 3.97
N LEU A 70 -16.80 -4.37 4.99
CA LEU A 70 -16.42 -4.28 6.40
C LEU A 70 -15.33 -5.29 6.73
N GLU A 71 -15.50 -6.55 6.34
CA GLU A 71 -14.50 -7.60 6.59
C GLU A 71 -13.18 -7.29 5.88
N LYS A 72 -13.26 -6.81 4.63
CA LYS A 72 -12.10 -6.32 3.88
C LYS A 72 -11.42 -5.12 4.55
N ALA A 73 -12.18 -4.19 5.13
CA ALA A 73 -11.65 -3.01 5.81
C ALA A 73 -10.96 -3.36 7.13
N LYS A 74 -11.57 -4.21 7.96
CA LYS A 74 -10.99 -4.76 9.19
C LYS A 74 -9.67 -5.46 8.90
N PHE A 75 -9.67 -6.34 7.90
CA PHE A 75 -8.47 -7.06 7.49
C PHE A 75 -7.34 -6.11 7.06
N LYS A 76 -7.65 -5.10 6.23
CA LYS A 76 -6.67 -4.09 5.81
C LYS A 76 -6.12 -3.28 6.97
N LYS A 77 -6.95 -2.89 7.95
CA LYS A 77 -6.50 -2.19 9.15
C LYS A 77 -5.56 -3.06 9.99
N SER A 78 -5.91 -4.34 10.18
CA SER A 78 -5.05 -5.30 10.90
C SER A 78 -3.67 -5.43 10.24
N LYS A 79 -3.62 -5.71 8.93
CA LYS A 79 -2.34 -5.79 8.19
C LYS A 79 -1.58 -4.47 8.11
N MET A 80 -2.27 -3.34 8.24
CA MET A 80 -1.60 -2.04 8.32
C MET A 80 -0.95 -1.84 9.68
N ALA A 81 -1.62 -2.23 10.77
CA ALA A 81 -1.05 -2.20 12.11
C ALA A 81 0.14 -3.16 12.25
N GLU A 82 0.03 -4.37 11.71
CA GLU A 82 1.12 -5.37 11.66
C GLU A 82 2.35 -4.80 10.95
N ARG A 83 2.17 -4.26 9.74
CA ARG A 83 3.28 -3.63 8.98
C ARG A 83 3.92 -2.44 9.68
N LYS A 84 3.14 -1.62 10.40
CA LYS A 84 3.70 -0.51 11.20
C LYS A 84 4.57 -1.02 12.35
N LYS A 85 4.18 -2.12 13.00
CA LYS A 85 4.98 -2.74 14.06
C LYS A 85 6.28 -3.34 13.50
N GLU A 86 6.21 -3.95 12.32
CA GLU A 86 7.39 -4.49 11.62
C GLU A 86 8.36 -3.41 11.16
N GLU A 87 7.85 -2.30 10.59
CA GLU A 87 8.64 -1.13 10.19
C GLU A 87 9.37 -0.52 11.39
N ASN A 88 8.71 -0.44 12.55
CA ASN A 88 9.33 0.07 13.78
C ASN A 88 10.33 -0.90 14.42
N ALA A 89 10.29 -2.19 14.06
CA ALA A 89 11.15 -3.22 14.63
C ALA A 89 12.35 -3.56 13.74
N ASP A 90 12.55 -2.85 12.62
CA ASP A 90 13.59 -3.11 11.60
C ASP A 90 13.71 -4.58 11.19
N LYS A 91 12.59 -5.33 11.23
CA LYS A 91 12.58 -6.75 10.91
C LYS A 91 12.57 -6.95 9.39
N ALA A 92 13.61 -7.59 8.86
CA ALA A 92 13.62 -8.08 7.49
C ALA A 92 12.58 -9.21 7.33
N ILE A 93 11.71 -9.10 6.31
CA ILE A 93 10.74 -10.13 5.94
C ILE A 93 11.52 -11.31 5.32
N SER A 94 11.34 -12.52 5.84
CA SER A 94 11.97 -13.73 5.26
C SER A 94 11.28 -14.16 3.95
N GLU A 95 11.95 -14.92 3.09
CA GLU A 95 11.35 -15.38 1.82
C GLU A 95 10.09 -16.25 2.03
N LYS A 96 10.09 -17.10 3.05
CA LYS A 96 8.92 -17.91 3.44
C LYS A 96 7.74 -17.02 3.83
N ASP A 97 8.01 -15.98 4.60
CA ASP A 97 7.01 -14.99 5.00
C ASP A 97 6.48 -14.18 3.79
N HIS A 98 7.32 -13.94 2.77
CA HIS A 98 6.86 -13.33 1.51
C HIS A 98 5.89 -14.23 0.72
N PHE A 99 6.18 -15.53 0.60
CA PHE A 99 5.27 -16.48 -0.07
C PHE A 99 3.93 -16.59 0.67
N ASP A 100 3.96 -16.80 1.98
CA ASP A 100 2.75 -16.97 2.78
C ASP A 100 1.86 -15.72 2.73
N ARG A 101 2.45 -14.51 2.87
CA ARG A 101 1.71 -13.25 2.71
C ARG A 101 1.13 -13.09 1.30
N ALA A 102 1.86 -13.51 0.27
CA ALA A 102 1.37 -13.44 -1.11
C ALA A 102 0.18 -14.37 -1.32
N ASN A 103 0.26 -15.60 -0.82
CA ASN A 103 -0.79 -16.60 -0.91
C ASN A 103 -2.04 -16.14 -0.14
N GLU A 104 -1.89 -15.76 1.12
CA GLU A 104 -2.97 -15.26 1.99
C GLU A 104 -3.69 -14.05 1.37
N ARG A 105 -2.96 -13.16 0.67
CA ARG A 105 -3.54 -12.04 -0.07
C ARG A 105 -4.35 -12.50 -1.27
N LEU A 106 -3.85 -13.47 -2.04
CA LEU A 106 -4.53 -13.98 -3.23
C LEU A 106 -5.80 -14.76 -2.85
N ASP A 107 -5.74 -15.59 -1.82
CA ASP A 107 -6.89 -16.35 -1.32
C ASP A 107 -8.04 -15.44 -0.90
N ARG A 108 -7.74 -14.35 -0.19
CA ARG A 108 -8.75 -13.34 0.13
C ARG A 108 -9.28 -12.59 -1.08
N GLN A 109 -8.46 -12.34 -2.09
CA GLN A 109 -8.93 -11.72 -3.33
C GLN A 109 -9.90 -12.64 -4.06
N LEU A 110 -9.62 -13.95 -4.08
CA LEU A 110 -10.51 -14.97 -4.63
C LEU A 110 -11.80 -15.07 -3.83
N ALA A 111 -11.71 -15.19 -2.50
CA ALA A 111 -12.88 -15.25 -1.62
C ALA A 111 -13.78 -14.02 -1.81
N TYR A 112 -13.20 -12.82 -1.78
CA TYR A 112 -13.95 -11.57 -2.01
C TYR A 112 -14.59 -11.54 -3.41
N GLN A 113 -13.86 -11.95 -4.45
CA GLN A 113 -14.39 -11.99 -5.81
C GLN A 113 -15.57 -12.96 -5.93
N ASN A 114 -15.49 -14.12 -5.27
CA ASN A 114 -16.55 -15.13 -5.28
C ASN A 114 -17.77 -14.68 -4.50
N SER A 115 -17.59 -14.13 -3.29
CA SER A 115 -18.69 -13.54 -2.51
C SER A 115 -19.39 -12.44 -3.30
N LEU A 116 -18.63 -11.56 -3.94
CA LEU A 116 -19.21 -10.47 -4.72
C LEU A 116 -19.96 -11.00 -5.96
N LYS A 117 -19.46 -12.04 -6.63
CA LYS A 117 -20.16 -12.68 -7.74
C LYS A 117 -21.53 -13.23 -7.35
N ASN A 118 -21.69 -13.68 -6.10
CA ASN A 118 -22.98 -14.18 -5.61
C ASN A 118 -23.97 -13.06 -5.25
N ILE A 119 -23.47 -11.84 -5.01
CA ILE A 119 -24.31 -10.66 -4.66
C ILE A 119 -24.75 -9.92 -5.93
N LEU A 120 -23.86 -9.81 -6.91
CA LEU A 120 -24.07 -9.07 -8.14
C LEU A 120 -24.78 -9.94 -9.18
N ASP A 121 -25.59 -9.31 -10.04
CA ASP A 121 -25.99 -9.96 -11.29
C ASP A 121 -24.84 -10.00 -12.31
N ASP A 122 -25.08 -10.67 -13.44
CA ASP A 122 -24.07 -10.88 -14.47
C ASP A 122 -23.56 -9.57 -15.09
N ASP A 123 -24.41 -8.58 -15.27
CA ASP A 123 -24.05 -7.32 -15.93
C ASP A 123 -23.28 -6.40 -14.97
N GLN A 124 -23.75 -6.31 -13.73
CA GLN A 124 -23.03 -5.65 -12.63
C GLN A 124 -21.64 -6.28 -12.43
N TYR A 125 -21.54 -7.61 -12.45
CA TYR A 125 -20.28 -8.31 -12.29
C TYR A 125 -19.32 -8.04 -13.46
N LYS A 126 -19.81 -8.01 -14.71
CA LYS A 126 -19.00 -7.63 -15.88
C LYS A 126 -18.45 -6.20 -15.74
N ILE A 127 -19.29 -5.24 -15.36
CA ILE A 127 -18.87 -3.85 -15.13
C ILE A 127 -17.79 -3.81 -14.04
N TRP A 128 -17.98 -4.53 -12.93
CA TRP A 128 -17.00 -4.60 -11.86
C TRP A 128 -15.66 -5.22 -12.32
N LYS A 129 -15.68 -6.30 -13.12
CA LYS A 129 -14.46 -6.91 -13.68
C LYS A 129 -13.72 -5.95 -14.61
N GLN A 130 -14.46 -5.20 -15.42
CA GLN A 130 -13.90 -4.20 -16.32
C GLN A 130 -13.24 -3.05 -15.53
N ASP A 131 -13.92 -2.54 -14.50
CA ASP A 131 -13.36 -1.52 -13.60
C ASP A 131 -12.06 -1.96 -12.93
N MET A 132 -11.98 -3.24 -12.53
CA MET A 132 -10.78 -3.82 -11.93
C MET A 132 -9.62 -3.88 -12.94
N LYS A 133 -9.91 -4.25 -14.20
CA LYS A 133 -8.92 -4.26 -15.29
C LYS A 133 -8.40 -2.86 -15.59
N ASP A 134 -9.29 -1.88 -15.71
CA ASP A 134 -8.92 -0.50 -16.01
C ASP A 134 -8.13 0.15 -14.88
N ARG A 135 -8.51 -0.12 -13.63
CA ARG A 135 -7.73 0.29 -12.47
C ARG A 135 -6.33 -0.31 -12.50
N LYS A 136 -6.19 -1.60 -12.81
CA LYS A 136 -4.87 -2.26 -12.92
C LYS A 136 -4.03 -1.63 -14.02
N LYS A 137 -4.62 -1.33 -15.18
CA LYS A 137 -3.95 -0.65 -16.30
C LYS A 137 -3.45 0.74 -15.89
N ARG A 138 -4.30 1.55 -15.26
CA ARG A 138 -3.95 2.89 -14.79
C ARG A 138 -2.81 2.87 -13.79
N LEU A 139 -2.87 1.99 -12.78
CA LEU A 139 -1.79 1.82 -11.79
C LEU A 139 -0.47 1.40 -12.45
N GLY A 140 -0.52 0.52 -13.45
CA GLY A 140 0.65 0.15 -14.24
C GLY A 140 1.27 1.34 -14.97
N GLN A 141 0.45 2.14 -15.64
CA GLN A 141 0.90 3.35 -16.34
C GLN A 141 1.50 4.39 -15.38
N GLU A 142 0.88 4.61 -14.22
CA GLU A 142 1.42 5.51 -13.19
C GLU A 142 2.78 5.05 -12.66
N ARG A 143 2.95 3.74 -12.42
CA ARG A 143 4.24 3.17 -12.00
C ARG A 143 5.32 3.40 -13.06
N MET A 144 4.99 3.22 -14.34
CA MET A 144 5.93 3.46 -15.45
C MET A 144 6.31 4.94 -15.55
N LYS A 145 5.34 5.86 -15.43
CA LYS A 145 5.60 7.31 -15.41
C LYS A 145 6.52 7.71 -14.26
N ARG A 146 6.27 7.21 -13.04
CA ARG A 146 7.12 7.46 -11.87
C ARG A 146 8.55 6.96 -12.09
N LYS A 147 8.71 5.74 -12.61
CA LYS A 147 10.04 5.15 -12.93
C LYS A 147 10.80 5.95 -13.99
N ARG A 148 10.09 6.54 -14.97
CA ARG A 148 10.70 7.41 -15.97
C ARG A 148 11.16 8.73 -15.36
N ASN A 149 10.33 9.33 -14.51
CA ASN A 149 10.65 10.60 -13.85
C ASN A 149 11.77 10.47 -12.82
N SER A 150 11.91 9.31 -12.16
CA SER A 150 13.01 9.06 -11.21
C SER A 150 14.36 8.76 -11.88
N ARG A 151 14.40 8.66 -13.20
CA ARG A 151 15.61 8.40 -14.02
C ARG A 151 16.09 9.65 -14.77
N ARG A 152 15.31 10.73 -14.73
CA ARG A 152 15.69 12.07 -15.21
C ARG A 152 16.22 12.85 -14.02
#